data_AF-A0A2S9GCP0-F1
#
_entry.id   AF-A0A2S9GCP0-F1
#
_cell.length_a   1.000
_cell.length_b   1.000
_cell.length_c   1.000
_cell.angle_alpha   90.00
_cell.angle_beta   90.00
_cell.angle_gamma   90.00
#
_symmetry.space_group_name_H-M   'P 1'
#
loop_
_entity.id
_entity.type
_entity.pdbx_description
1 polymer ?
#
loop_
_entity_poly.entity_id
_entity_poly.type
_entity_poly.pdbx_seq_one_letter_code
_entity_poly.pdbx_strand_id
1 'polypeptide(L)'
;PTASPCQQPIEAWETLQLGNCGPPIETDAGWLVLTHGVGPMRTYSIGAILLDLDDPTRVIGRLRRPLLTPSSDEQNGYVPNVVY
;
A
#
# COMPACT_ATOMS: atom_id res chain seq x y z
N PRO A 1 12.83 -5.90 -21.70
CA PRO A 1 11.50 -5.72 -21.08
C PRO A 1 11.44 -4.41 -20.29
N THR A 2 10.50 -3.53 -20.63
CA THR A 2 10.27 -2.28 -19.90
C THR A 2 9.34 -2.58 -18.72
N ALA A 3 9.76 -2.25 -17.50
CA ALA A 3 8.89 -2.39 -16.33
C ALA A 3 7.68 -1.45 -16.49
N SER A 4 6.48 -1.95 -16.18
CA SER A 4 5.24 -1.17 -16.17
C SER A 4 4.70 -1.13 -14.74
N PRO A 5 4.14 0.01 -14.26
CA PRO A 5 3.55 0.09 -12.93
C PRO A 5 2.33 -0.84 -12.80
N CYS A 6 2.26 -1.63 -11.74
CA CYS A 6 1.09 -2.47 -11.43
C CYS A 6 -0.01 -1.72 -10.67
N GLN A 7 0.34 -0.71 -9.88
CA GLN A 7 -0.58 0.12 -9.10
C GLN A 7 -0.23 1.59 -9.28
N GLN A 8 -1.26 2.43 -9.36
CA GLN A 8 -1.15 3.89 -9.33
C GLN A 8 -2.03 4.46 -8.20
N PRO A 9 -1.64 5.61 -7.62
CA PRO A 9 -2.47 6.30 -6.64
C PRO A 9 -3.82 6.71 -7.23
N ILE A 10 -4.90 6.28 -6.58
CA ILE A 10 -6.26 6.75 -6.86
C ILE A 10 -6.96 7.23 -5.59
N GLU A 11 -6.48 6.80 -4.42
CA GLU A 11 -7.05 7.20 -3.12
C GLU A 11 -6.24 8.33 -2.47
N ALA A 12 -6.91 9.21 -1.73
CA ALA A 12 -6.27 10.38 -1.11
C ALA A 12 -5.04 10.02 -0.24
N TRP A 13 -5.10 8.89 0.47
CA TRP A 13 -4.09 8.46 1.43
C TRP A 13 -2.80 7.90 0.79
N GLU A 14 -2.77 7.71 -0.53
CA GLU A 14 -1.61 7.21 -1.30
C GLU A 14 -1.13 8.21 -2.37
N THR A 15 -1.63 9.45 -2.35
CA THR A 15 -1.43 10.44 -3.44
C THR A 15 -0.01 10.96 -3.60
N LEU A 16 0.78 11.05 -2.53
CA LEU A 16 2.13 11.61 -2.58
C LEU A 16 3.19 10.56 -2.92
N GLN A 17 3.01 9.33 -2.42
CA GLN A 17 3.91 8.21 -2.68
C GLN A 17 3.18 6.89 -2.44
N LEU A 18 3.55 5.88 -3.21
CA LEU A 18 3.05 4.52 -3.10
C LEU A 18 4.21 3.55 -3.37
N GLY A 19 4.34 2.49 -2.57
CA GLY A 19 5.37 1.48 -2.76
C GLY A 19 5.03 0.16 -2.08
N ASN A 20 5.74 -0.91 -2.45
CA ASN A 20 5.59 -2.20 -1.76
C ASN A 20 6.33 -2.18 -0.42
N CYS A 21 5.82 -2.95 0.55
CA CYS A 21 6.47 -3.13 1.86
C CYS A 21 7.34 -4.39 1.90
N GLY A 22 7.20 -5.31 0.95
CA GLY A 22 7.90 -6.58 0.96
C GLY A 22 7.48 -7.54 -0.15
N PRO A 23 7.96 -8.79 -0.10
CA PRO A 23 7.58 -9.79 -1.10
C PRO A 23 6.06 -10.08 -1.05
N PRO A 24 5.43 -10.31 -2.21
CA PRO A 24 4.05 -10.81 -2.26
C PRO A 24 3.89 -12.13 -1.49
N ILE A 25 2.74 -12.30 -0.85
CA ILE A 25 2.35 -13.52 -0.13
C ILE A 25 1.37 -14.28 -1.01
N GLU A 26 1.68 -15.53 -1.35
CA GLU A 26 0.80 -16.41 -2.10
C GLU A 26 -0.40 -16.84 -1.23
N THR A 27 -1.61 -16.79 -1.78
CA THR A 27 -2.84 -17.25 -1.13
C THR A 27 -3.76 -17.89 -2.16
N ASP A 28 -4.76 -18.66 -1.71
CA ASP A 28 -5.79 -19.24 -2.60
C ASP A 28 -6.60 -18.17 -3.36
N ALA A 29 -6.58 -16.91 -2.90
CA ALA A 29 -7.28 -15.80 -3.53
C ALA A 29 -6.39 -15.00 -4.50
N GLY A 30 -5.09 -15.27 -4.58
CA GLY A 30 -4.10 -14.51 -5.35
C GLY A 30 -2.89 -14.07 -4.54
N TRP A 31 -2.05 -13.22 -5.13
CA TRP A 31 -0.87 -12.66 -4.46
C TRP A 31 -1.25 -11.44 -3.63
N LEU A 32 -1.20 -11.58 -2.31
CA LEU A 32 -1.40 -10.47 -1.38
C LEU A 32 -0.12 -9.63 -1.30
N VAL A 33 -0.20 -8.35 -1.63
CA VAL A 33 0.93 -7.41 -1.54
C VAL A 33 0.59 -6.31 -0.55
N LEU A 34 1.40 -6.19 0.50
CA LEU A 34 1.35 -5.06 1.41
C LEU A 34 2.03 -3.84 0.77
N THR A 35 1.37 -2.69 0.86
CA THR A 35 1.80 -1.44 0.24
C THR A 35 1.76 -0.31 1.25
N HIS A 36 2.74 0.59 1.21
CA HIS A 36 2.67 1.84 1.94
C HIS A 36 2.19 2.96 1.02
N GLY A 37 1.33 3.83 1.54
CA GLY A 37 0.86 5.04 0.89
C GLY A 37 1.16 6.27 1.74
N VAL A 38 1.52 7.37 1.08
CA VAL A 38 1.73 8.68 1.72
C VAL A 38 0.63 9.63 1.29
N GLY A 39 -0.17 10.07 2.27
CA GLY A 39 -1.29 10.99 2.06
C GLY A 39 -0.95 12.43 2.44
N PRO A 40 -1.98 13.31 2.51
CA PRO A 40 -1.85 14.67 3.03
C PRO A 40 -1.13 14.71 4.38
N MET A 41 -0.47 15.82 4.67
CA MET A 41 0.34 16.00 5.90
C MET A 41 1.45 14.95 6.08
N ARG A 42 1.84 14.24 5.01
CA ARG A 42 2.83 13.16 5.03
C ARG A 42 2.47 12.04 6.00
N THR A 43 1.18 11.71 6.12
CA THR A 43 0.75 10.52 6.87
C THR A 43 1.11 9.27 6.08
N TYR A 44 1.97 8.43 6.63
CA TYR A 44 2.31 7.12 6.06
C TYR A 44 1.36 6.07 6.61
N SER A 45 0.68 5.38 5.71
CA SER A 45 -0.31 4.36 6.05
C SER A 45 -0.01 3.07 5.29
N ILE A 46 -0.40 1.93 5.86
CA ILE A 46 -0.32 0.62 5.20
C ILE A 46 -1.65 0.29 4.58
N GLY A 47 -1.63 -0.21 3.35
CA GLY A 47 -2.75 -0.86 2.68
C GLY A 47 -2.32 -2.17 2.04
N ALA A 48 -3.18 -2.70 1.18
CA ALA A 48 -2.90 -3.93 0.47
C ALA A 48 -3.60 -3.94 -0.89
N ILE A 49 -2.98 -4.64 -1.83
CA ILE A 49 -3.56 -5.06 -3.09
C ILE A 49 -3.54 -6.58 -3.20
N LEU A 50 -4.42 -7.11 -4.02
CA LEU A 50 -4.47 -8.52 -4.40
C LEU A 50 -4.22 -8.58 -5.91
N LEU A 51 -3.19 -9.31 -6.31
CA LEU A 51 -2.87 -9.58 -7.71
C LEU A 51 -3.38 -10.97 -8.10
N ASP A 52 -3.73 -11.15 -9.36
CA ASP A 52 -4.12 -12.44 -9.92
C ASP A 52 -2.97 -13.46 -9.80
N LEU A 53 -3.29 -14.71 -9.45
CA LEU A 53 -2.31 -15.76 -9.17
C LEU A 53 -1.55 -16.17 -10.44
N ASP A 54 -2.27 -16.25 -11.56
CA ASP A 54 -1.75 -16.70 -12.86
C ASP A 54 -1.10 -15.54 -13.63
N ASP A 55 -1.65 -14.33 -13.49
CA ASP A 55 -1.12 -13.11 -14.12
C ASP A 55 -0.95 -11.95 -13.11
N PRO A 56 0.20 -11.85 -12.42
CA PRO A 56 0.42 -10.85 -11.37
C PRO A 56 0.50 -9.41 -11.90
N THR A 57 0.40 -9.18 -13.21
CA THR A 57 0.25 -7.83 -13.78
C THR A 57 -1.15 -7.26 -13.55
N ARG A 58 -2.12 -8.10 -13.16
CA ARG A 58 -3.52 -7.74 -12.95
C ARG A 58 -3.84 -7.56 -11.47
N VAL A 59 -4.28 -6.35 -11.10
CA VAL A 59 -4.85 -6.08 -9.78
C VAL A 59 -6.31 -6.55 -9.77
N ILE A 60 -6.64 -7.50 -8.90
CA ILE A 60 -8.00 -8.06 -8.73
C ILE A 60 -8.68 -7.59 -7.44
N GLY A 61 -7.93 -6.99 -6.53
CA GLY A 61 -8.45 -6.37 -5.32
C GLY A 61 -7.57 -5.26 -4.80
N ARG A 62 -8.16 -4.28 -4.14
CA ARG A 62 -7.44 -3.20 -3.45
C ARG A 62 -8.23 -2.64 -2.29
N LEU A 63 -7.56 -2.22 -1.24
CA LEU A 63 -8.20 -1.50 -0.14
C LEU A 63 -8.48 -0.04 -0.53
N ARG A 64 -9.71 0.41 -0.31
CA ARG A 64 -10.13 1.83 -0.50
C ARG A 64 -9.70 2.73 0.66
N ARG A 65 -9.44 2.13 1.82
CA ARG A 65 -8.99 2.81 3.03
C ARG A 65 -7.73 2.10 3.52
N PRO A 66 -6.82 2.77 4.24
CA PRO A 66 -5.66 2.09 4.79
C PRO A 66 -6.08 0.96 5.73
N LEU A 67 -5.28 -0.11 5.73
CA LEU A 67 -5.33 -1.18 6.70
C LEU A 67 -4.83 -0.71 8.07
N LEU A 68 -3.73 0.05 8.09
CA LEU A 68 -3.17 0.65 9.30
C LEU A 68 -2.84 2.12 9.03
N THR A 69 -3.18 2.98 9.98
CA THR A 69 -2.82 4.40 10.01
C THR A 69 -2.20 4.73 11.36
N PRO A 70 -1.28 5.71 11.44
CA PRO A 70 -0.67 6.09 12.72
C PRO A 70 -1.72 6.50 13.74
N SER A 71 -1.70 5.89 14.92
CA SER A 71 -2.57 6.30 16.03
C SER A 71 -2.11 7.63 16.62
N SER A 72 -3.00 8.33 17.35
CA SER A 72 -2.75 9.69 17.87
C SER A 72 -1.46 9.83 18.70
N ASP A 73 -1.04 8.75 19.34
CA ASP A 73 0.20 8.61 20.12
C ASP A 73 1.44 8.37 19.25
N GLU A 74 1.31 7.69 18.10
CA GLU A 74 2.37 7.49 17.10
C GLU A 74 2.64 8.74 16.23
N GLN A 75 1.76 9.75 16.32
CA GLN A 75 1.93 11.04 15.64
C GLN A 75 2.93 11.98 16.36
N ASN A 76 3.44 11.60 17.54
CA ASN A 76 4.33 12.43 18.35
C ASN A 76 5.70 11.76 18.60
N GLY A 77 6.38 11.33 17.52
CA GLY A 77 7.70 10.70 17.56
C GLY A 77 8.79 11.48 16.81
N TYR A 78 10.03 10.95 16.78
CA TYR A 78 11.16 11.53 16.04
C TYR A 78 10.85 11.69 14.53
N VAL A 79 10.05 10.75 13.99
CA VAL A 79 9.34 10.92 12.71
C VAL A 79 7.85 10.74 12.99
N PRO A 80 7.07 11.83 13.06
CA PRO A 80 5.63 11.74 13.34
C PRO A 80 4.87 11.16 12.14
N ASN A 81 3.72 10.53 12.41
CA ASN A 81 2.77 10.03 11.42
C ASN A 81 3.28 8.87 10.54
N VAL A 82 4.03 7.92 11.11
CA VAL A 82 4.59 6.79 10.33
C VAL A 82 4.16 5.43 10.84
N VAL A 83 3.58 4.64 9.93
CA VAL A 83 3.51 3.17 9.99
C VAL A 83 4.15 2.63 8.70
N TYR A 84 5.12 1.71 8.80
CA TYR A 84 5.82 1.08 7.66
C TYR A 84 5.84 -0.45 7.78
#